data_AF-A0A1Z5HVT1-F1
#
_entry.id   AF-A0A1Z5HVT1-F1
#
_cell.length_a   1.000
_cell.length_b   1.000
_cell.length_c   1.000
_cell.angle_alpha   90.00
_cell.angle_beta   90.00
_cell.angle_gamma   90.00
#
_symmetry.space_group_name_H-M   'P 1'
#
loop_
_entity.id
_entity.type
_entity.pdbx_description
1 polymer ?
#
loop_
_entity_poly.entity_id
_entity_poly.type
_entity_poly.pdbx_seq_one_letter_code
_entity_poly.pdbx_strand_id
1 'polypeptide(L)' 'VQKTESTPKKEKKTYRPPDTHYYKYGRSLFPRLTFEESDREILKMLEEIFLSRYA' A
#
# COMPACT_ATOMS: atom_id res chain seq x y z
N VAL A 1 52.73 -13.69 -16.24
CA VAL A 1 51.29 -13.79 -15.90
C VAL A 1 50.87 -12.44 -15.35
N GLN A 2 50.06 -11.67 -16.08
CA GLN A 2 49.66 -10.32 -15.68
C GLN A 2 48.59 -10.39 -14.58
N LYS A 3 48.84 -9.72 -13.45
CA LYS A 3 47.97 -9.66 -12.27
C LYS A 3 46.97 -8.53 -12.47
N THR A 4 45.70 -8.87 -12.69
CA THR A 4 44.61 -7.90 -12.78
C THR A 4 44.27 -7.38 -11.39
N GLU A 5 44.63 -6.11 -11.13
CA GLU A 5 44.19 -5.39 -9.95
C GLU A 5 42.67 -5.20 -10.01
N SER A 6 41.94 -5.85 -9.10
CA SER A 6 40.51 -5.66 -8.93
C SER A 6 40.28 -4.32 -8.23
N THR A 7 39.85 -3.31 -8.98
CA THR A 7 39.38 -2.04 -8.41
C THR A 7 38.19 -2.30 -7.48
N PRO A 8 38.12 -1.66 -6.29
CA PRO A 8 37.00 -1.84 -5.38
C PRO A 8 35.74 -1.30 -6.06
N LYS A 9 34.80 -2.20 -6.34
CA LYS A 9 33.50 -1.84 -6.93
C LYS A 9 32.80 -0.91 -5.94
N LYS A 10 32.72 0.38 -6.30
CA LYS A 10 31.93 1.37 -5.56
C LYS A 10 30.51 0.81 -5.40
N GLU A 11 30.10 0.61 -4.15
CA GLU A 11 28.73 0.18 -3.86
C GLU A 11 27.79 1.23 -4.43
N LYS A 12 26.98 0.81 -5.40
CA LYS A 12 25.94 1.67 -5.96
C LYS A 12 24.94 1.92 -4.84
N LYS A 13 24.95 3.12 -4.27
CA LYS A 13 23.92 3.60 -3.35
C LYS A 13 22.64 3.85 -4.14
N THR A 14 21.97 2.77 -4.55
CA THR A 14 20.63 2.85 -5.11
C THR A 14 19.68 3.29 -4.01
N TYR A 15 19.00 4.42 -4.21
CA TYR A 15 17.98 4.90 -3.29
C TYR A 15 16.93 3.81 -3.05
N ARG A 16 16.66 3.53 -1.78
CA ARG A 16 15.56 2.67 -1.34
C ARG A 16 14.58 3.54 -0.56
N PRO A 17 13.33 3.66 -1.01
CA PRO A 17 12.35 4.43 -0.26
C PRO A 17 12.03 3.72 1.07
N PRO A 18 11.55 4.48 2.08
CA PRO A 18 11.11 3.92 3.37
C PRO A 18 10.02 2.87 3.19
N ASP A 19 9.89 1.97 4.16
CA ASP A 19 8.89 0.89 4.13
C ASP A 19 7.44 1.40 4.10
N THR A 20 7.21 2.66 4.48
CA THR A 20 5.92 3.35 4.41
C THR A 20 5.58 3.93 3.03
N HIS A 21 6.44 3.74 2.02
CA HIS A 21 6.24 4.33 0.70
C HIS A 21 5.03 3.75 -0.04
N TYR A 22 3.96 4.53 -0.13
CA TYR A 22 2.67 4.13 -0.70
C TYR A 22 2.79 3.43 -2.07
N TYR A 23 3.52 4.00 -3.03
CA TYR A 23 3.57 3.42 -4.37
C TYR A 23 4.34 2.08 -4.44
N LYS A 24 5.31 1.86 -3.55
CA LYS A 24 6.19 0.68 -3.58
C LYS A 24 5.68 -0.43 -2.67
N TYR A 25 5.18 -0.06 -1.50
CA TYR A 25 4.78 -0.99 -0.44
C TYR A 25 3.32 -0.80 0.01
N GLY A 26 2.65 0.29 -0.38
CA GLY A 26 1.26 0.56 0.01
C GLY A 26 0.29 -0.54 -0.38
N ARG A 27 0.52 -1.24 -1.50
CA ARG A 27 -0.37 -2.33 -1.92
C ARG A 27 -0.43 -3.51 -0.93
N SER A 28 0.60 -3.70 -0.10
CA SER A 28 0.60 -4.68 0.99
C SER A 28 0.25 -4.08 2.35
N LEU A 29 0.42 -2.76 2.52
CA LEU A 29 0.10 -2.06 3.76
C LEU A 29 -1.39 -1.76 3.92
N PHE A 30 -2.11 -1.64 2.80
CA PHE A 30 -3.55 -1.38 2.81
C PHE A 30 -4.33 -2.65 2.46
N PRO A 31 -5.35 -3.01 3.26
CA PRO A 31 -6.23 -4.10 2.92
C PRO A 31 -6.92 -3.79 1.59
N ARG A 32 -7.13 -4.82 0.76
CA ARG A 32 -7.93 -4.66 -0.45
C ARG A 32 -9.35 -4.34 -0.01
N LEU A 33 -9.86 -3.18 -0.40
CA LEU A 33 -11.27 -2.87 -0.26
C LEU A 33 -12.02 -3.78 -1.24
N THR A 34 -12.68 -4.81 -0.71
CA THR A 34 -13.59 -5.66 -1.48
C THR A 34 -14.99 -5.14 -1.27
N PHE A 35 -15.66 -4.71 -2.35
CA PHE A 35 -17.07 -4.33 -2.34
C PHE A 35 -17.96 -5.57 -2.28
N GLU A 36 -17.70 -6.49 -1.34
CA GLU A 36 -18.56 -7.65 -1.11
C GLU A 36 -19.84 -7.26 -0.37
N GLU A 37 -19.88 -6.06 0.21
CA GLU A 37 -21.11 -5.51 0.76
C GLU A 37 -22.09 -5.27 -0.39
N SER A 38 -23.27 -5.89 -0.27
CA SER A 38 -24.35 -5.64 -1.21
C SER A 38 -24.70 -4.15 -1.20
N ASP A 39 -25.08 -3.58 -2.35
CA ASP A 39 -25.65 -2.22 -2.42
C ASP A 39 -26.72 -1.99 -1.32
N ARG A 40 -27.46 -3.04 -0.95
CA ARG A 40 -28.45 -3.02 0.13
C ARG A 40 -27.84 -2.83 1.52
N GLU A 41 -26.71 -3.45 1.80
CA GLU A 41 -26.00 -3.32 3.07
C GLU A 41 -25.38 -1.93 3.21
N ILE A 42 -24.82 -1.40 2.11
CA ILE A 42 -24.32 -0.03 2.05
C ILE A 42 -25.45 0.96 2.33
N LEU A 43 -26.60 0.80 1.66
CA LEU A 43 -27.76 1.67 1.88
C LEU A 43 -28.28 1.58 3.32
N LYS A 44 -28.30 0.38 3.91
CA LYS A 44 -28.70 0.18 5.30
C LYS A 44 -27.73 0.86 6.28
N MET A 45 -26.43 0.73 6.07
CA MET A 45 -25.41 1.43 6.87
C MET A 45 -25.58 2.95 6.79
N LEU A 46 -25.82 3.48 5.59
CA LEU A 46 -26.06 4.91 5.40
C LEU A 46 -27.35 5.38 6.10
N GLU A 47 -28.42 4.59 6.03
CA GLU A 47 -29.66 4.86 6.77
C GLU A 47 -29.43 4.89 8.29
N GLU A 48 -28.69 3.93 8.85
CA GLU A 48 -28.36 3.91 10.28
C GLU A 48 -27.50 5.12 10.71
N ILE A 49 -26.55 5.56 9.88
CA ILE A 49 -25.68 6.70 10.19
C ILE A 49 -26.45 8.04 10.11
N PHE A 50 -27.21 8.24 9.04
CA PHE A 50 -27.78 9.55 8.71
C PHE A 50 -29.25 9.71 9.12
N LEU A 51 -30.02 8.62 9.14
CA LEU A 51 -31.47 8.64 9.31
C LEU A 51 -31.96 8.00 10.62
N SER A 52 -31.07 7.43 11.45
CA SER A 52 -31.44 6.78 12.72
C SER A 52 -32.18 7.67 13.74
N ARG A 53 -32.13 8.99 13.59
CA ARG A 53 -32.85 9.95 14.46
C ARG A 53 -34.18 10.44 13.89
N TYR A 54 -34.50 10.06 12.67
CA TYR A 54 -35.72 10.45 11.97
C TYR A 54 -36.70 9.29 11.78
N ALA A 55 -36.34 8.09 12.25
CA ALA A 55 -37.18 6.90 12.30
C ALA A 55 -37.98 6.80 13.60
#